data_AF-A0A961JHX9-F1
#
_entry.id   AF-A0A961JHX9-F1
#
_cell.length_a   1.000
_cell.length_b   1.000
_cell.length_c   1.000
_cell.angle_alpha   90.00
_cell.angle_beta   90.00
_cell.angle_gamma   90.00
#
_symmetry.space_group_name_H-M   'P 1'
#
loop_
_entity.id
_entity.type
_entity.pdbx_description
1 polymer ?
#
loop_
_entity_poly.entity_id
_entity_poly.type
_entity_poly.pdbx_seq_one_letter_code
_entity_poly.pdbx_strand_id
1 'polypeptide(L)' 'WIVGDYSIADIAIAPWLRSLDFYGAKEVLGWADHPNLVAYLERFTARPAVQKGLVTPPRD' A
#
# COMPACT_ATOMS: atom_id res chain seq x y z
N TRP A 1 -9.13 -7.60 -4.74
CA TRP A 1 -8.76 -7.17 -3.37
C TRP A 1 -8.53 -8.43 -2.53
N ILE A 2 -8.16 -8.32 -1.26
CA ILE A 2 -7.82 -9.50 -0.44
C ILE A 2 -8.99 -10.48 -0.32
N VAL A 3 -10.23 -9.98 -0.23
CA VAL A 3 -11.46 -10.80 -0.10
C VAL A 3 -12.36 -10.71 -1.33
N GLY A 4 -11.78 -10.54 -2.53
CA GLY A 4 -12.53 -10.26 -3.76
C GLY A 4 -12.83 -8.77 -3.89
N ASP A 5 -13.84 -8.29 -3.15
CA ASP A 5 -14.23 -6.88 -3.07
C ASP A 5 -13.36 -6.07 -2.10
N TYR A 6 -13.33 -4.74 -2.29
CA TYR A 6 -12.55 -3.85 -1.42
C TYR A 6 -13.09 -3.86 0.01
N SER A 7 -12.21 -4.01 1.00
CA SER A 7 -12.60 -4.19 2.39
C SER A 7 -11.62 -3.51 3.35
N ILE A 8 -11.95 -3.57 4.65
CA ILE A 8 -11.05 -3.13 5.71
C ILE A 8 -9.74 -3.94 5.77
N ALA A 9 -9.71 -5.16 5.23
CA ALA A 9 -8.48 -5.94 5.16
C ALA A 9 -7.44 -5.22 4.27
N ASP A 10 -7.89 -4.58 3.18
CA ASP A 10 -7.00 -3.85 2.29
C ASP A 10 -6.46 -2.58 2.96
N ILE A 11 -7.32 -1.89 3.73
CA ILE A 11 -6.95 -0.71 4.55
C ILE A 11 -5.92 -1.09 5.61
N ALA A 12 -6.04 -2.26 6.23
CA ALA A 12 -5.11 -2.72 7.25
C ALA A 12 -3.76 -3.16 6.67
N ILE A 13 -3.75 -3.80 5.50
CA ILE A 13 -2.54 -4.44 4.94
C ILE A 13 -1.74 -3.49 4.05
N ALA A 14 -2.38 -2.79 3.10
CA ALA A 14 -1.66 -2.05 2.07
C ALA A 14 -0.73 -0.93 2.61
N PRO A 15 -1.07 -0.20 3.69
CA PRO A 15 -0.15 0.77 4.28
C PRO A 15 1.18 0.17 4.74
N TRP A 16 1.19 -1.07 5.26
CA TRP A 16 2.43 -1.75 5.64
C TRP A 16 3.31 -2.07 4.43
N LEU A 17 2.71 -2.46 3.30
CA LEU A 17 3.46 -2.68 2.05
C LEU A 17 4.04 -1.36 1.52
N ARG A 18 3.30 -0.25 1.65
CA ARG A 18 3.81 1.08 1.28
C ARG A 18 5.02 1.50 2.12
N SER A 19 5.06 1.14 3.40
CA SER A 19 6.17 1.47 4.30
C SER A 19 7.50 0.81 3.92
N LEU A 20 7.50 -0.17 3.00
CA LEU A 20 8.75 -0.77 2.49
C LEU A 20 9.67 0.27 1.82
N ASP A 21 9.12 1.32 1.20
CA ASP A 21 9.92 2.43 0.68
C ASP A 21 10.61 3.22 1.80
N PHE A 22 9.89 3.48 2.89
CA PHE A 22 10.43 4.16 4.06
C PHE A 22 11.52 3.33 4.75
N TYR A 23 11.35 2.00 4.80
CA TYR A 23 12.32 1.09 5.37
C TYR A 23 13.47 0.71 4.42
N GLY A 24 13.43 1.12 3.15
CA GLY A 24 14.42 0.70 2.16
C GLY A 24 14.46 -0.82 1.90
N ALA A 25 13.35 -1.53 2.13
CA ALA A 25 13.31 -2.98 2.17
C ALA A 25 12.86 -3.65 0.85
N LYS A 26 12.57 -2.88 -0.20
CA LYS A 26 12.06 -3.43 -1.47
C LYS A 26 13.05 -4.36 -2.17
N GLU A 27 14.34 -4.04 -2.16
CA GLU A 27 15.38 -4.83 -2.83
C GLU A 27 15.58 -6.19 -2.14
N VAL A 28 15.80 -6.19 -0.83
CA VAL A 28 16.03 -7.42 -0.05
C VAL A 28 14.83 -8.39 -0.08
N LEU A 29 13.62 -7.88 -0.31
CA LEU A 29 12.41 -8.68 -0.45
C LEU A 29 12.08 -9.08 -1.90
N GLY A 30 12.87 -8.63 -2.89
CA GLY A 30 12.59 -8.85 -4.30
C GLY A 30 11.22 -8.29 -4.72
N TRP A 31 10.87 -7.07 -4.29
CA TRP A 31 9.53 -6.50 -4.46
C TRP A 31 9.00 -6.59 -5.91
N ALA A 32 9.88 -6.38 -6.90
CA ALA A 32 9.54 -6.44 -8.31
C ALA A 32 9.06 -7.84 -8.78
N ASP A 33 9.46 -8.90 -8.08
CA ASP A 33 9.11 -10.28 -8.41
C ASP A 33 7.71 -10.69 -7.92
N HIS A 34 6.99 -9.77 -7.24
CA HIS A 34 5.64 -9.99 -6.70
C HIS A 34 4.59 -9.18 -7.47
N PRO A 35 4.29 -9.49 -8.75
CA PRO A 35 3.48 -8.64 -9.63
C PRO A 35 2.07 -8.37 -9.09
N ASN A 36 1.46 -9.35 -8.41
CA ASN A 36 0.15 -9.17 -7.77
C ASN A 36 0.20 -8.17 -6.62
N LEU A 37 1.29 -8.16 -5.83
CA LEU A 37 1.47 -7.21 -4.72
C LEU A 37 1.77 -5.80 -5.23
N VAL A 38 2.60 -5.68 -6.27
CA VAL A 38 2.88 -4.41 -6.95
C VAL A 38 1.58 -3.80 -7.47
N ALA A 39 0.84 -4.52 -8.31
CA ALA A 39 -0.42 -4.04 -8.87
C ALA A 39 -1.49 -3.78 -7.77
N TYR A 40 -1.48 -4.57 -6.70
CA TYR A 40 -2.35 -4.35 -5.54
C TYR A 40 -2.06 -3.03 -4.84
N LEU A 41 -0.79 -2.74 -4.54
CA LEU A 41 -0.39 -1.51 -3.86
C LEU A 41 -0.63 -0.28 -4.75
N GLU A 42 -0.36 -0.37 -6.06
CA GLU A 42 -0.65 0.70 -7.02
C GLU A 42 -2.15 1.04 -7.05
N ARG A 43 -3.02 0.03 -7.21
CA ARG A 43 -4.47 0.25 -7.17
C ARG A 43 -4.94 0.83 -5.84
N PHE A 44 -4.37 0.41 -4.71
CA PHE A 44 -4.74 0.95 -3.40
C PHE A 44 -4.34 2.42 -3.25
N THR A 45 -3.09 2.75 -3.59
CA THR A 45 -2.51 4.10 -3.44
C THR A 45 -3.08 5.12 -4.42
N ALA A 46 -3.64 4.68 -5.54
CA ALA A 46 -4.37 5.53 -6.49
C ALA A 46 -5.72 6.05 -5.97
N ARG A 47 -6.25 5.52 -4.85
CA ARG A 47 -7.57 5.93 -4.32
C ARG A 47 -7.49 7.34 -3.68
N PRO A 48 -8.38 8.29 -4.03
CA PRO A 48 -8.38 9.63 -3.44
C PRO A 48 -8.48 9.65 -1.91
N ALA A 49 -9.27 8.74 -1.33
CA ALA A 49 -9.41 8.62 0.12
C ALA A 49 -8.11 8.13 0.79
N VAL A 50 -7.33 7.27 0.13
CA VAL A 50 -6.03 6.79 0.63
C VAL A 50 -5.02 7.93 0.60
N GLN A 51 -4.95 8.68 -0.51
CA GLN A 51 -4.07 9.84 -0.64
C GLN A 51 -4.35 10.88 0.46
N LYS A 52 -5.63 11.16 0.74
CA LYS A 52 -6.04 12.04 1.85
C LYS A 52 -5.63 11.47 3.21
N GLY A 53 -5.90 10.18 3.47
CA GLY A 53 -5.60 9.54 4.75
C GLY A 53 -4.10 9.47 5.06
N LEU A 54 -3.25 9.27 4.06
CA LEU A 54 -1.79 9.16 4.23
C LEU A 54 -1.11 10.45 4.72
N VAL A 55 -1.78 11.60 4.58
CA VAL A 55 -1.26 12.92 4.99
C VAL A 55 -2.10 13.56 6.08
N THR A 56 -2.97 12.77 6.75
CA THR A 56 -3.86 13.24 7.81
C THR A 56 -3.56 12.49 9.13
N PRO A 57 -3.37 13.18 10.27
CA PRO A 57 -3.24 14.63 10.38
C PRO A 57 -2.04 15.15 9.57
N PRO A 58 -2.06 16.42 9.15
CA PRO A 58 -0.90 17.04 8.53
C PRO A 58 0.32 16.89 9.46
N ARG A 59 1.50 16.79 8.86
CA ARG A 59 2.76 16.58 9.59
C ARG A 59 3.20 17.80 10.41
N ASP A 60 2.62 18.95 10.09
CA ASP A 60 2.85 20.26 10.72
C ASP A 60 1.51 20.88 11.13
#